data_AF-A0A8C1RAY9-F1
#
_entry.id   AF-A0A8C1RAY9-F1
#
_cell.length_a   1.000
_cell.length_b   1.000
_cell.length_c   1.000
_cell.angle_alpha   90.00
_cell.angle_beta   90.00
_cell.angle_gamma   90.00
#
_symmetry.space_group_name_H-M   'P 1'
#
loop_
_entity.id
_entity.type
_entity.pdbx_description
1 polymer ?
#
loop_
_entity_poly.entity_id
_entity_poly.type
_entity_poly.pdbx_seq_one_letter_code
_entity_poly.pdbx_strand_id
1 'polypeptide(L)'
;MEGDSLTLHSDITECVDSRIVWTFGSETSPIVNIKINRQIISPFNVPDGRFRDRLKLDHQTGSLTITNITTQHAGCYELEISGPKKSTKTFSISVYAHLPVPVISSNSSQSSSSSSSYCSLLCSVMNVGHVTLSWYKGNSLLSSISVSDLSISLSLPLEVEYQDKNSYSCVLNNPISNQTTHLDITQLCQPCSDQGQPMLYIVLISTAGSLLIVAAVVIFCIYKKYRKTDHEDQSCEEEITYAYPTFHKRKGQSKVKEEDHVEYVPVTMRKL
;
A
#
# COMPACT_ATOMS: atom_id res chain seq x y z
N MET A 1 -23.59 -13.10 -16.59
CA MET A 1 -22.40 -12.26 -16.30
C MET A 1 -22.06 -11.47 -17.55
N GLU A 2 -21.26 -10.41 -17.47
CA GLU A 2 -20.72 -9.79 -18.68
C GLU A 2 -19.96 -10.83 -19.54
N GLY A 3 -20.04 -10.72 -20.86
CA GLY A 3 -19.50 -11.68 -21.82
C GLY A 3 -20.42 -12.87 -22.14
N ASP A 4 -21.39 -13.17 -21.28
CA ASP A 4 -22.31 -14.29 -21.48
C ASP A 4 -23.39 -14.02 -22.55
N SER A 5 -24.17 -15.05 -22.87
CA SER A 5 -25.40 -14.91 -23.66
C SER A 5 -26.62 -15.07 -22.76
N LEU A 6 -27.66 -14.27 -23.02
CA LEU A 6 -28.92 -14.28 -22.30
C LEU A 6 -30.08 -14.48 -23.27
N THR A 7 -31.01 -15.38 -22.95
CA THR A 7 -32.23 -15.61 -23.73
C THR A 7 -33.46 -15.16 -22.95
N LEU A 8 -34.26 -14.29 -23.57
CA LEU A 8 -35.55 -13.82 -23.08
C LEU A 8 -36.65 -14.66 -23.73
N HIS A 9 -37.23 -15.56 -22.94
CA HIS A 9 -38.26 -16.47 -23.41
C HIS A 9 -39.62 -15.77 -23.55
N SER A 10 -40.21 -15.87 -24.74
CA SER A 10 -41.53 -15.34 -25.07
C SER A 10 -42.69 -16.15 -24.45
N ASP A 11 -42.42 -17.39 -24.04
CA ASP A 11 -43.37 -18.40 -23.55
C ASP A 11 -44.49 -18.75 -24.56
N ILE A 12 -44.24 -18.54 -25.86
CA ILE A 12 -45.14 -18.95 -26.94
C ILE A 12 -44.67 -20.27 -27.55
N THR A 13 -45.58 -21.22 -27.70
CA THR A 13 -45.31 -22.54 -28.29
C THR A 13 -45.25 -22.50 -29.81
N GLU A 14 -46.08 -21.69 -30.46
CA GLU A 14 -46.11 -21.54 -31.91
C GLU A 14 -46.60 -20.14 -32.30
N CYS A 15 -45.83 -19.45 -33.12
CA CYS A 15 -46.11 -18.08 -33.48
C CYS A 15 -46.78 -18.00 -34.87
N VAL A 16 -48.10 -18.25 -34.91
CA VAL A 16 -48.89 -18.20 -36.15
C VAL A 16 -49.50 -16.80 -36.35
N ASP A 17 -49.33 -16.24 -37.54
CA ASP A 17 -49.87 -14.94 -37.96
C ASP A 17 -49.66 -13.76 -36.99
N SER A 18 -48.56 -13.80 -36.24
CA SER A 18 -48.26 -12.83 -35.20
C SER A 18 -47.11 -11.90 -35.60
N ARG A 19 -47.26 -10.63 -35.22
CA ARG A 19 -46.19 -9.63 -35.21
C ARG A 19 -45.53 -9.65 -33.84
N ILE A 20 -44.21 -9.79 -33.82
CA ILE A 20 -43.43 -9.75 -32.59
C ILE A 20 -42.56 -8.50 -32.62
N VAL A 21 -42.58 -7.74 -31.55
CA VAL A 21 -41.79 -6.52 -31.40
C VAL A 21 -41.06 -6.59 -30.07
N TRP A 22 -39.75 -6.41 -30.12
CA TRP A 22 -38.91 -6.21 -28.95
C TRP A 22 -38.47 -4.75 -28.90
N THR A 23 -38.68 -4.12 -27.75
CA THR A 23 -38.25 -2.76 -27.43
C THR A 23 -37.30 -2.79 -26.24
N PHE A 24 -36.38 -1.82 -26.18
CA PHE A 24 -35.41 -1.66 -25.10
C PHE A 24 -35.52 -0.26 -24.50
N GLY A 25 -35.59 -0.19 -23.18
CA GLY A 25 -35.74 1.07 -22.44
C GLY A 25 -37.05 1.78 -22.79
N SER A 26 -37.00 3.11 -22.86
CA SER A 26 -38.09 3.96 -23.35
C SER A 26 -37.90 4.35 -24.82
N GLU A 27 -37.11 3.59 -25.57
CA GLU A 27 -36.83 3.91 -26.97
C GLU A 27 -38.10 3.70 -27.81
N THR A 28 -38.43 4.70 -28.64
CA THR A 28 -39.59 4.64 -29.54
C THR A 28 -39.39 3.68 -30.71
N SER A 29 -38.13 3.32 -30.98
CA SER A 29 -37.76 2.40 -32.05
C SER A 29 -37.56 1.00 -31.47
N PRO A 30 -38.17 -0.04 -32.07
CA PRO A 30 -37.93 -1.42 -31.65
C PRO A 30 -36.50 -1.83 -31.96
N ILE A 31 -35.93 -2.73 -31.16
CA ILE A 31 -34.63 -3.38 -31.44
C ILE A 31 -34.80 -4.56 -32.41
N VAL A 32 -35.96 -5.21 -32.38
CA VAL A 32 -36.35 -6.26 -33.32
C VAL A 32 -37.83 -6.13 -33.63
N ASN A 33 -38.20 -6.28 -34.90
CA ASN A 33 -39.59 -6.34 -35.34
C ASN A 33 -39.73 -7.41 -36.40
N ILE A 34 -40.61 -8.38 -36.15
CA ILE A 34 -40.83 -9.53 -37.01
C ILE A 34 -42.29 -9.59 -37.41
N LYS A 35 -42.53 -9.86 -38.69
CA LYS A 35 -43.82 -10.32 -39.19
C LYS A 35 -43.64 -11.73 -39.75
N ILE A 36 -44.03 -12.73 -38.96
CA ILE A 36 -43.72 -14.14 -39.23
C ILE A 36 -44.29 -14.61 -40.57
N ASN A 37 -45.50 -14.18 -40.91
CA ASN A 37 -46.19 -14.48 -42.17
C ASN A 37 -45.48 -13.91 -43.42
N ARG A 38 -44.48 -13.02 -43.26
CA ARG A 38 -43.66 -12.52 -44.37
C ARG A 38 -42.18 -12.89 -44.25
N GLN A 39 -41.76 -13.56 -43.18
CA GLN A 39 -40.36 -13.82 -42.84
C GLN A 39 -39.44 -12.58 -42.89
N ILE A 40 -40.02 -11.37 -42.81
CA ILE A 40 -39.23 -10.14 -42.81
C ILE A 40 -38.74 -9.91 -41.39
N ILE A 41 -37.44 -10.12 -41.21
CA ILE A 41 -36.73 -9.81 -39.97
C ILE A 41 -35.95 -8.53 -40.25
N SER A 42 -36.34 -7.45 -39.59
CA SER A 42 -35.56 -6.23 -39.57
C SER A 42 -34.97 -6.08 -38.17
N PRO A 43 -33.74 -6.57 -37.92
CA PRO A 43 -33.03 -6.15 -36.72
C PRO A 43 -32.76 -4.66 -36.90
N PHE A 44 -33.35 -3.87 -36.01
CA PHE A 44 -33.13 -2.43 -36.01
C PHE A 44 -31.92 -2.20 -35.12
N ASN A 45 -30.85 -1.70 -35.71
CA ASN A 45 -29.80 -1.11 -34.90
C ASN A 45 -30.35 0.17 -34.32
N VAL A 46 -30.43 0.22 -32.99
CA VAL A 46 -30.51 1.48 -32.24
C VAL A 46 -29.40 2.39 -32.77
N PRO A 47 -29.60 3.72 -32.88
CA PRO A 47 -28.63 4.63 -33.47
C PRO A 47 -27.20 4.55 -32.90
N ASP A 48 -27.06 4.12 -31.65
CA ASP A 48 -25.76 3.90 -30.98
C ASP A 48 -25.05 2.59 -31.37
N GLY A 49 -25.70 1.71 -32.11
CA GLY A 49 -25.13 0.43 -32.54
C GLY A 49 -24.87 -0.57 -31.42
N ARG A 50 -25.40 -0.37 -30.20
CA ARG A 50 -25.08 -1.22 -29.03
C ARG A 50 -25.40 -2.70 -29.26
N PHE A 51 -26.47 -2.97 -30.01
CA PHE A 51 -26.97 -4.31 -30.31
C PHE A 51 -26.42 -4.92 -31.60
N ARG A 52 -25.52 -4.20 -32.30
CA ARG A 52 -24.98 -4.62 -33.59
C ARG A 52 -24.33 -6.00 -33.49
N ASP A 53 -24.77 -6.92 -34.35
CA ASP A 53 -24.28 -8.30 -34.46
C ASP A 53 -24.45 -9.16 -33.19
N ARG A 54 -25.24 -8.69 -32.20
CA ARG A 54 -25.45 -9.38 -30.91
C ARG A 54 -26.83 -9.99 -30.72
N LEU A 55 -27.80 -9.59 -31.56
CA LEU A 55 -29.18 -10.08 -31.46
C LEU A 55 -29.37 -11.34 -32.32
N LYS A 56 -29.84 -12.41 -31.69
CA LYS A 56 -30.30 -13.64 -32.33
C LYS A 56 -31.74 -13.88 -31.94
N LEU A 57 -32.57 -14.27 -32.88
CA LEU A 57 -33.98 -14.52 -32.64
C LEU A 57 -34.33 -15.94 -33.01
N ASP A 58 -35.10 -16.60 -32.16
CA ASP A 58 -35.78 -17.84 -32.50
C ASP A 58 -37.07 -17.53 -33.29
N HIS A 59 -37.13 -17.98 -34.54
CA HIS A 59 -38.28 -17.75 -35.42
C HIS A 59 -39.53 -18.55 -35.07
N GLN A 60 -39.39 -19.64 -34.30
CA GLN A 60 -40.52 -20.48 -33.90
C GLN A 60 -41.22 -19.90 -32.67
N THR A 61 -40.44 -19.54 -31.66
CA THR A 61 -40.98 -19.05 -30.38
C THR A 61 -41.04 -17.52 -30.31
N GLY A 62 -40.20 -16.80 -31.05
CA GLY A 62 -40.03 -15.35 -30.91
C GLY A 62 -39.11 -14.93 -29.76
N SER A 63 -38.44 -15.88 -29.12
CA SER A 63 -37.50 -15.61 -28.03
C SER A 63 -36.28 -14.85 -28.53
N LEU A 64 -35.86 -13.84 -27.78
CA LEU A 64 -34.70 -13.00 -28.11
C LEU A 64 -33.47 -13.48 -27.34
N THR A 65 -32.39 -13.75 -28.04
CA THR A 65 -31.08 -14.02 -27.45
C THR A 65 -30.14 -12.86 -27.72
N ILE A 66 -29.53 -12.34 -26.65
CA ILE A 66 -28.51 -11.29 -26.70
C ILE A 66 -27.18 -11.96 -26.37
N THR A 67 -26.27 -12.00 -27.33
CA THR A 67 -24.95 -12.62 -27.15
C THR A 67 -23.90 -11.60 -26.72
N ASN A 68 -22.91 -12.05 -25.95
CA ASN A 68 -21.81 -11.19 -25.47
C ASN A 68 -22.36 -9.94 -24.78
N ILE A 69 -23.17 -10.16 -23.74
CA ILE A 69 -23.86 -9.10 -23.01
C ILE A 69 -22.85 -8.26 -22.22
N THR A 70 -23.10 -6.96 -22.12
CA THR A 70 -22.29 -6.01 -21.34
C THR A 70 -23.19 -5.19 -20.45
N THR A 71 -22.62 -4.43 -19.52
CA THR A 71 -23.39 -3.53 -18.62
C THR A 71 -24.27 -2.53 -19.38
N GLN A 72 -23.90 -2.16 -20.61
CA GLN A 72 -24.69 -1.28 -21.49
C GLN A 72 -26.00 -1.90 -22.01
N HIS A 73 -26.14 -3.21 -21.91
CA HIS A 73 -27.34 -3.96 -22.28
C HIS A 73 -28.28 -4.18 -21.08
N ALA A 74 -27.88 -3.76 -19.87
CA ALA A 74 -28.76 -3.78 -18.71
C ALA A 74 -29.90 -2.77 -18.92
N GLY A 75 -31.12 -3.15 -18.50
CA GLY A 75 -32.29 -2.31 -18.67
C GLY A 75 -33.59 -3.09 -18.81
N CYS A 76 -34.65 -2.36 -19.11
CA CYS A 76 -35.98 -2.89 -19.33
C CYS A 76 -36.13 -3.33 -20.79
N TYR A 77 -36.58 -4.55 -21.02
CA TYR A 77 -36.96 -5.05 -22.33
C TYR A 77 -38.45 -5.33 -22.32
N GLU A 78 -39.15 -4.91 -23.36
CA GLU A 78 -40.56 -5.18 -23.53
C GLU A 78 -40.78 -5.97 -24.82
N LEU A 79 -41.59 -7.00 -24.70
CA LEU A 79 -42.02 -7.89 -25.76
C LEU A 79 -43.50 -7.60 -26.00
N GLU A 80 -43.83 -7.14 -27.20
CA GLU A 80 -45.20 -7.03 -27.68
C GLU A 80 -45.47 -8.07 -28.77
N ILE A 81 -46.48 -8.90 -28.56
CA ILE A 81 -46.99 -9.83 -29.56
C ILE A 81 -48.38 -9.38 -29.98
N SER A 82 -48.52 -9.07 -31.27
CA SER A 82 -49.80 -8.72 -31.89
C SER A 82 -50.22 -9.82 -32.87
N GLY A 83 -51.30 -10.54 -32.56
CA GLY A 83 -51.84 -11.60 -33.41
C GLY A 83 -53.25 -11.98 -32.96
N PRO A 84 -53.68 -13.25 -33.15
CA PRO A 84 -54.96 -13.75 -32.62
C PRO A 84 -55.07 -13.60 -31.10
N LYS A 85 -53.93 -13.75 -30.40
CA LYS A 85 -53.79 -13.44 -28.98
C LYS A 85 -52.77 -12.32 -28.84
N LYS A 86 -53.17 -11.23 -28.19
CA LYS A 86 -52.25 -10.16 -27.81
C LYS A 86 -51.62 -10.52 -26.47
N SER A 87 -50.32 -10.31 -26.38
CA SER A 87 -49.57 -10.53 -25.15
C SER A 87 -48.45 -9.50 -25.05
N THR A 88 -48.20 -9.04 -23.83
CA THR A 88 -47.10 -8.15 -23.52
C THR A 88 -46.33 -8.72 -22.34
N LYS A 89 -45.00 -8.71 -22.42
CA LYS A 89 -44.13 -9.19 -21.35
C LYS A 89 -42.96 -8.23 -21.16
N THR A 90 -42.62 -7.99 -19.90
CA THR A 90 -41.54 -7.08 -19.53
C THR A 90 -40.45 -7.84 -18.78
N PHE A 91 -39.21 -7.57 -19.11
CA PHE A 91 -38.02 -8.14 -18.49
C PHE A 91 -37.13 -7.03 -17.95
N SER A 92 -36.74 -7.12 -16.68
CA SER A 92 -35.72 -6.23 -16.12
C SER A 92 -34.40 -6.98 -16.05
N ILE A 93 -33.44 -6.56 -16.86
CA ILE A 93 -32.14 -7.23 -17.00
C ILE A 93 -31.07 -6.44 -16.28
N SER A 94 -30.39 -7.10 -15.34
CA SER A 94 -29.20 -6.60 -14.67
C SER A 94 -27.98 -7.38 -15.13
N VAL A 95 -26.90 -6.68 -15.46
CA VAL A 95 -25.64 -7.28 -15.93
C VAL A 95 -24.54 -6.81 -15.02
N TYR A 96 -23.75 -7.74 -14.50
CA TYR A 96 -22.63 -7.45 -13.62
C TYR A 96 -21.32 -7.80 -14.30
N ALA A 97 -20.35 -6.90 -14.17
CA ALA A 97 -18.99 -7.09 -14.63
C ALA A 97 -18.23 -8.13 -13.79
N HIS A 98 -17.14 -8.66 -14.33
CA HIS A 98 -16.22 -9.49 -13.56
C HIS A 98 -15.56 -8.67 -12.45
N LEU A 99 -15.50 -9.26 -11.26
CA LEU A 99 -14.93 -8.59 -10.09
C LEU A 99 -13.39 -8.71 -10.09
N PRO A 100 -12.66 -7.60 -9.90
CA PRO A 100 -11.23 -7.67 -9.60
C PRO A 100 -11.00 -8.18 -8.17
N VAL A 101 -9.78 -8.65 -7.90
CA VAL A 101 -9.37 -9.08 -6.56
C VAL A 101 -9.08 -7.85 -5.71
N PRO A 102 -9.70 -7.68 -4.51
CA PRO A 102 -9.40 -6.56 -3.64
C PRO A 102 -8.00 -6.68 -3.05
N VAL A 103 -7.31 -5.55 -2.84
CA VAL A 103 -5.93 -5.51 -2.33
C VAL A 103 -5.94 -5.00 -0.91
N ILE A 104 -5.32 -5.76 0.00
CA ILE A 104 -5.10 -5.34 1.38
C ILE A 104 -3.68 -4.75 1.47
N SER A 105 -3.59 -3.54 2.02
CA SER A 105 -2.32 -2.83 2.23
C SER A 105 -2.26 -2.28 3.65
N SER A 106 -1.05 -2.16 4.20
CA SER A 106 -0.80 -1.50 5.48
C SER A 106 -0.58 0.00 5.29
N ASN A 107 -1.22 0.84 6.10
CA ASN A 107 -0.92 2.27 6.13
C ASN A 107 0.24 2.52 7.11
N SER A 108 1.47 2.25 6.67
CA SER A 108 2.69 2.31 7.50
C SER A 108 3.07 3.72 7.97
N SER A 109 2.35 4.76 7.54
CA SER A 109 2.66 6.17 7.86
C SER A 109 2.30 6.58 9.30
N GLN A 110 1.65 5.71 10.07
CA GLN A 110 1.23 5.97 11.45
C GLN A 110 1.96 5.12 12.50
N SER A 111 3.05 4.46 12.13
CA SER A 111 3.90 3.69 13.03
C SER A 111 4.93 4.59 13.72
N SER A 112 4.47 5.62 14.42
CA SER A 112 5.36 6.63 15.03
C SER A 112 5.69 6.39 16.51
N SER A 113 5.20 5.30 17.11
CA SER A 113 5.40 5.05 18.53
C SER A 113 5.57 3.55 18.79
N SER A 114 6.60 3.17 19.54
CA SER A 114 6.86 1.82 20.07
C SER A 114 5.76 1.27 21.01
N SER A 115 4.60 1.94 21.09
CA SER A 115 3.50 1.67 22.02
C SER A 115 2.19 1.30 21.35
N SER A 116 2.09 1.39 20.02
CA SER A 116 0.84 1.09 19.31
C SER A 116 0.66 -0.42 19.16
N SER A 117 -0.26 -1.01 19.93
CA SER A 117 -0.65 -2.43 19.82
C SER A 117 -1.45 -2.75 18.56
N TYR A 118 -1.83 -1.73 17.79
CA TYR A 118 -2.72 -1.81 16.65
C TYR A 118 -1.99 -1.55 15.32
N CYS A 119 -2.50 -2.18 14.28
CA CYS A 119 -2.05 -2.13 12.90
C CYS A 119 -3.20 -1.63 12.03
N SER A 120 -2.98 -0.54 11.30
CA SER A 120 -3.97 0.05 10.40
C SER A 120 -3.83 -0.51 8.99
N LEU A 121 -4.88 -1.15 8.52
CA LEU A 121 -4.97 -1.82 7.23
C LEU A 121 -6.03 -1.12 6.37
N LEU A 122 -5.84 -1.19 5.06
CA LEU A 122 -6.75 -0.66 4.07
C LEU A 122 -6.99 -1.72 3.02
N CYS A 123 -8.26 -2.14 2.89
CA CYS A 123 -8.67 -2.93 1.74
C CYS A 123 -9.15 -1.99 0.64
N SER A 124 -8.61 -2.11 -0.56
CA SER A 124 -8.88 -1.21 -1.67
C SER A 124 -9.11 -1.96 -2.98
N VAL A 125 -9.95 -1.39 -3.84
CA VAL A 125 -10.23 -1.88 -5.17
C VAL A 125 -10.46 -0.70 -6.12
N MET A 126 -10.01 -0.85 -7.37
CA MET A 126 -10.09 0.20 -8.38
C MET A 126 -11.13 -0.13 -9.46
N ASN A 127 -11.77 0.91 -10.01
CA ASN A 127 -12.66 0.84 -11.18
C ASN A 127 -13.80 -0.17 -11.04
N VAL A 128 -14.59 -0.04 -9.98
CA VAL A 128 -15.74 -0.93 -9.70
C VAL A 128 -17.02 -0.14 -9.54
N GLY A 129 -18.15 -0.73 -9.92
CA GLY A 129 -19.50 -0.18 -9.73
C GLY A 129 -20.50 -1.30 -9.49
N HIS A 130 -21.62 -0.99 -8.83
CA HIS A 130 -22.63 -1.96 -8.38
C HIS A 130 -22.04 -3.11 -7.54
N VAL A 131 -21.20 -2.76 -6.56
CA VAL A 131 -20.49 -3.71 -5.70
C VAL A 131 -20.62 -3.35 -4.22
N THR A 132 -20.37 -4.33 -3.38
CA THR A 132 -20.20 -4.16 -1.93
C THR A 132 -18.82 -4.65 -1.51
N LEU A 133 -18.07 -3.80 -0.82
CA LEU A 133 -16.79 -4.13 -0.20
C LEU A 133 -17.00 -4.29 1.30
N SER A 134 -16.51 -5.40 1.86
CA SER A 134 -16.78 -5.76 3.25
C SER A 134 -15.58 -6.39 3.95
N TRP A 135 -15.40 -6.07 5.23
CA TRP A 135 -14.48 -6.78 6.12
C TRP A 135 -15.21 -7.84 6.91
N TYR A 136 -14.58 -9.01 7.01
CA TYR A 136 -15.04 -10.11 7.84
C TYR A 136 -13.96 -10.51 8.85
N LYS A 137 -14.41 -10.93 10.03
CA LYS A 137 -13.62 -11.59 11.07
C LYS A 137 -14.22 -12.97 11.28
N GLY A 138 -13.54 -13.99 10.76
CA GLY A 138 -14.14 -15.31 10.55
C GLY A 138 -15.37 -15.19 9.65
N ASN A 139 -16.54 -15.50 10.20
CA ASN A 139 -17.82 -15.40 9.50
C ASN A 139 -18.62 -14.13 9.87
N SER A 140 -18.11 -13.31 10.78
CA SER A 140 -18.79 -12.10 11.26
C SER A 140 -18.43 -10.91 10.38
N LEU A 141 -19.45 -10.22 9.85
CA LEU A 141 -19.29 -8.97 9.13
C LEU A 141 -18.90 -7.85 10.10
N LEU A 142 -17.79 -7.17 9.85
CA LEU A 142 -17.31 -6.05 10.65
C LEU A 142 -17.75 -4.70 10.11
N SER A 143 -17.50 -4.47 8.83
CA SER A 143 -17.82 -3.23 8.15
C SER A 143 -18.12 -3.49 6.69
N SER A 144 -18.91 -2.61 6.09
CA SER A 144 -19.33 -2.73 4.71
C SER A 144 -19.61 -1.37 4.09
N ILE A 145 -19.27 -1.23 2.82
CA ILE A 145 -19.61 -0.08 1.99
C ILE A 145 -20.10 -0.60 0.63
N SER A 146 -21.15 0.01 0.11
CA SER A 146 -21.69 -0.31 -1.21
C SER A 146 -21.65 0.93 -2.10
N VAL A 147 -21.38 0.71 -3.38
CA VAL A 147 -21.40 1.75 -4.41
C VAL A 147 -22.18 1.24 -5.61
N SER A 148 -23.10 2.08 -6.10
CA SER A 148 -23.84 1.81 -7.32
C SER A 148 -23.10 2.36 -8.53
N ASP A 149 -22.65 3.62 -8.46
CA ASP A 149 -21.93 4.26 -9.55
C ASP A 149 -20.47 3.79 -9.64
N LEU A 150 -19.83 4.06 -10.77
CA LEU A 150 -18.42 3.74 -10.97
C LEU A 150 -17.55 4.53 -9.99
N SER A 151 -16.90 3.81 -9.08
CA SER A 151 -15.86 4.34 -8.20
C SER A 151 -14.49 4.04 -8.79
N ILE A 152 -13.68 5.09 -8.95
CA ILE A 152 -12.26 4.95 -9.37
C ILE A 152 -11.49 4.18 -8.29
N SER A 153 -11.76 4.48 -7.01
CA SER A 153 -11.10 3.86 -5.87
C SER A 153 -12.10 3.69 -4.73
N LEU A 154 -12.42 2.46 -4.38
CA LEU A 154 -13.21 2.11 -3.21
C LEU A 154 -12.28 1.51 -2.16
N SER A 155 -12.32 2.04 -0.95
CA SER A 155 -11.45 1.59 0.14
C SER A 155 -12.17 1.52 1.48
N LEU A 156 -11.85 0.51 2.28
CA LEU A 156 -12.43 0.27 3.59
C LEU A 156 -11.33 0.02 4.62
N PRO A 157 -11.15 0.90 5.62
CA PRO A 157 -10.11 0.75 6.64
C PRO A 157 -10.49 -0.30 7.69
N LEU A 158 -9.46 -0.89 8.32
CA LEU A 158 -9.58 -1.80 9.44
C LEU A 158 -8.38 -1.61 10.39
N GLU A 159 -8.64 -1.60 11.69
CA GLU A 159 -7.61 -1.65 12.73
C GLU A 159 -7.63 -3.01 13.40
N VAL A 160 -6.47 -3.66 13.49
CA VAL A 160 -6.29 -4.98 14.12
C VAL A 160 -5.13 -4.97 15.11
N GLU A 161 -5.17 -5.82 16.13
CA GLU A 161 -4.05 -5.96 17.06
C GLU A 161 -2.99 -6.94 16.50
N TYR A 162 -1.69 -6.67 16.72
CA TYR A 162 -0.58 -7.47 16.16
C TYR A 162 -0.61 -8.96 16.55
N GLN A 163 -1.18 -9.30 17.71
CA GLN A 163 -1.29 -10.67 18.21
C GLN A 163 -2.71 -11.24 18.07
N ASP A 164 -3.57 -10.62 17.26
CA ASP A 164 -4.89 -11.16 17.02
C ASP A 164 -4.79 -12.51 16.30
N LYS A 165 -5.36 -13.56 16.90
CA LYS A 165 -5.43 -14.92 16.34
C LYS A 165 -6.63 -15.11 15.40
N ASN A 166 -7.41 -14.07 15.17
CA ASN A 166 -8.58 -14.13 14.33
C ASN A 166 -8.21 -14.10 12.84
N SER A 167 -9.00 -14.81 12.04
CA SER A 167 -8.89 -14.78 10.58
C SER A 167 -9.68 -13.60 10.04
N TYR A 168 -9.03 -12.72 9.30
CA TYR A 168 -9.69 -11.59 8.64
C TYR A 168 -9.71 -11.78 7.13
N SER A 169 -10.77 -11.30 6.50
CA SER A 169 -10.88 -11.31 5.04
C SER A 169 -11.60 -10.09 4.54
N CYS A 170 -11.09 -9.51 3.46
CA CYS A 170 -11.78 -8.49 2.71
C CYS A 170 -12.49 -9.14 1.53
N VAL A 171 -13.78 -8.90 1.39
CA VAL A 171 -14.65 -9.50 0.38
C VAL A 171 -15.26 -8.40 -0.47
N LEU A 172 -15.00 -8.46 -1.77
CA LEU A 172 -15.73 -7.69 -2.77
C LEU A 172 -16.80 -8.60 -3.37
N ASN A 173 -18.05 -8.15 -3.38
CA ASN A 173 -19.14 -8.93 -3.96
C ASN A 173 -20.06 -8.08 -4.84
N ASN A 174 -20.69 -8.77 -5.77
CA ASN A 174 -21.90 -8.33 -6.46
C ASN A 174 -22.96 -9.44 -6.27
N PRO A 175 -24.22 -9.22 -6.67
CA PRO A 175 -25.29 -10.20 -6.47
C PRO A 175 -25.08 -11.59 -7.09
N ILE A 176 -24.08 -11.77 -7.96
CA ILE A 176 -23.83 -13.04 -8.68
C ILE A 176 -22.49 -13.70 -8.36
N SER A 177 -21.53 -12.97 -7.78
CA SER A 177 -20.15 -13.42 -7.60
C SER A 177 -19.45 -12.68 -6.47
N ASN A 178 -18.38 -13.26 -5.96
CA ASN A 178 -17.52 -12.65 -4.95
C ASN A 178 -16.04 -12.87 -5.28
N GLN A 179 -15.20 -12.00 -4.71
CA GLN A 179 -13.76 -12.07 -4.70
C GLN A 179 -13.30 -11.79 -3.27
N THR A 180 -12.39 -12.62 -2.77
CA THR A 180 -11.98 -12.57 -1.37
C THR A 180 -10.47 -12.54 -1.28
N THR A 181 -9.96 -11.63 -0.45
CA THR A 181 -8.55 -11.56 -0.09
C THR A 181 -8.43 -11.75 1.41
N HIS A 182 -7.66 -12.77 1.81
CA HIS A 182 -7.40 -13.05 3.21
C HIS A 182 -6.26 -12.17 3.71
N LEU A 183 -6.41 -11.65 4.93
CA LEU A 183 -5.37 -10.88 5.59
C LEU A 183 -4.30 -11.83 6.14
N ASP A 184 -3.05 -11.60 5.75
CA ASP A 184 -1.89 -12.16 6.44
C ASP A 184 -1.30 -11.09 7.37
N ILE A 185 -1.67 -11.16 8.65
CA ILE A 185 -1.23 -10.21 9.68
C ILE A 185 0.29 -10.24 9.82
N THR A 186 0.93 -11.41 9.69
CA THR A 186 2.37 -11.56 9.93
C THR A 186 3.22 -10.85 8.87
N GLN A 187 2.73 -10.79 7.63
CA GLN A 187 3.41 -10.14 6.53
C GLN A 187 3.15 -8.63 6.49
N LEU A 188 1.91 -8.21 6.76
CA LEU A 188 1.49 -6.81 6.59
C LEU A 188 1.66 -5.97 7.84
N CYS A 189 1.54 -6.57 9.02
CA CYS A 189 1.72 -5.91 10.30
C CYS A 189 3.05 -6.35 10.89
N GLN A 190 4.15 -5.83 10.35
CA GLN A 190 5.47 -6.09 10.89
C GLN A 190 5.80 -5.06 11.99
N PRO A 191 6.06 -5.47 13.24
CA PRO A 191 6.50 -4.53 14.26
C PRO A 191 7.83 -3.92 13.82
N CYS A 192 7.94 -2.59 13.89
CA CYS A 192 9.23 -1.93 13.71
C CYS A 192 10.21 -2.57 14.70
N SER A 193 11.27 -3.21 14.19
CA SER A 193 12.35 -3.70 15.05
C SER A 193 12.89 -2.52 15.82
N ASP A 194 12.63 -2.52 17.12
CA ASP A 194 13.12 -1.54 18.05
C ASP A 194 14.65 -1.61 18.00
N GLN A 195 15.28 -0.64 17.34
CA GLN A 195 16.73 -0.47 17.37
C GLN A 195 17.13 0.16 18.72
N GLY A 196 16.59 -0.38 19.81
CA GLY A 196 16.73 0.07 21.20
C GLY A 196 17.76 -0.72 22.00
N GLN A 197 18.62 -1.51 21.34
CA GLN A 197 19.70 -2.26 22.01
C GLN A 197 21.06 -1.55 22.20
N PRO A 198 21.35 -0.31 21.74
CA PRO A 198 22.66 0.28 22.01
C PRO A 198 22.78 0.97 23.39
N MET A 199 21.68 1.36 24.05
CA MET A 199 21.79 2.17 25.28
C MET A 199 22.31 1.38 26.49
N LEU A 200 21.86 0.14 26.71
CA LEU A 200 22.37 -0.69 27.81
C LEU A 200 23.84 -1.08 27.61
N TYR A 201 24.25 -1.33 26.36
CA TYR A 201 25.62 -1.74 26.04
C TYR A 201 26.62 -0.59 26.22
N ILE A 202 26.23 0.64 25.86
CA ILE A 202 27.05 1.86 26.10
C ILE A 202 27.17 2.15 27.60
N VAL A 203 26.11 1.95 28.39
CA VAL A 203 26.15 2.10 29.86
C VAL A 203 27.06 1.06 30.50
N LEU A 204 27.09 -0.19 30.01
CA LEU A 204 28.01 -1.23 30.49
C LEU A 204 29.47 -0.93 30.13
N ILE A 205 29.75 -0.43 28.91
CA ILE A 205 31.12 -0.08 28.50
C ILE A 205 31.64 1.13 29.29
N SER A 206 30.81 2.14 29.53
CA SER A 206 31.21 3.36 30.27
C SER A 206 31.50 3.08 31.75
N THR A 207 30.74 2.20 32.40
CA THR A 207 30.96 1.81 33.79
C THR A 207 32.22 0.97 33.95
N ALA A 208 32.45 -0.01 33.07
CA ALA A 208 33.68 -0.81 33.06
C ALA A 208 34.94 0.01 32.74
N GLY A 209 34.86 0.91 31.76
CA GLY A 209 35.96 1.81 31.40
C GLY A 209 36.35 2.75 32.54
N SER A 210 35.37 3.30 33.26
CA SER A 210 35.62 4.19 34.40
C SER A 210 36.33 3.48 35.55
N LEU A 211 35.94 2.23 35.85
CA LEU A 211 36.58 1.40 36.88
C LEU A 211 38.06 1.11 36.56
N LEU A 212 38.38 0.83 35.29
CA LEU A 212 39.76 0.59 34.86
C LEU A 212 40.63 1.85 34.97
N ILE A 213 40.09 3.01 34.61
CA ILE A 213 40.82 4.28 34.75
C ILE A 213 41.11 4.59 36.23
N VAL A 214 40.13 4.40 37.12
CA VAL A 214 40.32 4.60 38.56
C VAL A 214 41.38 3.64 39.10
N ALA A 215 41.35 2.36 38.73
CA ALA A 215 42.36 1.39 39.14
C ALA A 215 43.77 1.78 38.66
N ALA A 216 43.91 2.21 37.40
CA ALA A 216 45.19 2.66 36.85
C ALA A 216 45.74 3.89 37.58
N VAL A 217 44.88 4.87 37.92
CA VAL A 217 45.28 6.05 38.70
C VAL A 217 45.71 5.65 40.11
N VAL A 218 45.00 4.73 40.77
CA VAL A 218 45.38 4.23 42.10
C VAL A 218 46.73 3.52 42.05
N ILE A 219 46.95 2.63 41.08
CA ILE A 219 48.23 1.94 40.88
C ILE A 219 49.35 2.95 40.60
N PHE A 220 49.11 3.95 39.75
CA PHE A 220 50.07 5.02 39.46
C PHE A 220 50.41 5.85 40.72
N CYS A 221 49.40 6.18 41.53
CA CYS A 221 49.59 6.87 42.80
C CYS A 221 50.41 6.04 43.80
N ILE A 222 50.17 4.72 43.88
CA ILE A 222 50.97 3.80 44.70
C ILE A 222 52.41 3.73 44.19
N TYR A 223 52.62 3.60 42.87
CA TYR A 223 53.94 3.56 42.27
C TYR A 223 54.73 4.86 42.51
N LYS A 224 54.06 6.03 42.37
CA LYS A 224 54.65 7.33 42.69
C LYS A 224 54.98 7.47 44.18
N LYS A 225 54.15 6.90 45.07
CA LYS A 225 54.41 6.87 46.52
C LYS A 225 55.63 5.99 46.83
N TYR A 226 55.75 4.82 46.21
CA TYR A 226 56.90 3.91 46.38
C TYR A 226 58.20 4.58 45.93
N ARG A 227 58.22 5.16 44.71
CA ARG A 227 59.37 5.89 44.16
C ARG A 227 59.81 7.08 45.01
N LYS A 228 58.89 7.70 45.75
CA LYS A 228 59.21 8.81 46.66
C LYS A 228 59.83 8.34 47.98
N THR A 229 59.66 7.06 48.33
CA THR A 229 60.21 6.45 49.55
C THR A 229 61.65 5.97 49.30
N ASP A 230 62.00 5.55 48.08
CA ASP A 230 63.38 5.18 47.69
C ASP A 230 64.33 6.40 47.58
N HIS A 231 63.81 7.62 47.41
CA HIS A 231 64.63 8.84 47.27
C HIS A 231 65.04 9.47 48.61
N GLU A 232 64.71 8.85 49.74
CA GLU A 232 65.05 9.34 51.09
C GLU A 232 66.03 8.41 51.84
N ASP A 233 66.62 7.41 51.16
CA ASP A 233 67.57 6.47 51.78
C ASP A 233 68.75 6.12 50.85
N GLN A 234 69.55 7.12 50.45
CA GLN A 234 70.98 6.92 50.17
C GLN A 234 71.73 8.26 50.15
N SER A 235 72.33 8.63 51.29
CA SER A 235 73.44 9.59 51.36
C SER A 235 74.77 8.82 51.34
N CYS A 236 75.82 9.53 50.95
CA CYS A 236 77.25 9.20 50.83
C CYS A 236 77.66 8.67 49.44
N GLU A 237 78.68 9.18 48.74
CA GLU A 237 79.51 10.39 48.79
C GLU A 237 80.34 10.30 47.49
N GLU A 238 80.48 11.35 46.67
CA GLU A 238 81.55 11.34 45.66
C GLU A 238 82.10 12.75 45.41
N GLU A 239 83.31 12.95 45.96
CA GLU A 239 84.20 14.07 45.77
C GLU A 239 84.75 14.04 44.32
N ILE A 240 84.45 15.05 43.51
CA ILE A 240 85.03 15.18 42.17
C ILE A 240 86.11 16.26 42.18
N THR A 241 87.35 15.78 42.10
CA THR A 241 88.60 16.53 41.96
C THR A 241 88.60 17.41 40.70
N TYR A 242 89.03 18.66 40.86
CA TYR A 242 89.17 19.65 39.79
C TYR A 242 90.25 19.25 38.75
N ALA A 243 89.90 19.33 37.47
CA ALA A 243 90.86 19.43 36.37
C ALA A 243 90.56 20.70 35.55
N TYR A 244 91.51 21.62 35.47
CA TYR A 244 91.42 22.84 34.68
C TYR A 244 91.62 22.54 33.18
N PRO A 245 90.67 22.88 32.29
CA PRO A 245 90.92 22.86 30.86
C PRO A 245 91.65 24.13 30.42
N THR A 246 92.82 23.96 29.80
CA THR A 246 93.55 25.02 29.09
C THR A 246 93.15 24.98 27.62
N PHE A 247 92.49 26.02 27.11
CA PHE A 247 92.27 26.18 25.66
C PHE A 247 92.57 27.60 25.18
N HIS A 248 93.44 27.65 24.17
CA HIS A 248 93.94 28.86 23.53
C HIS A 248 92.89 29.53 22.64
N LYS A 249 92.83 30.86 22.76
CA LYS A 249 91.91 31.77 22.06
C LYS A 249 92.30 31.95 20.59
N ARG A 250 91.49 31.46 19.64
CA ARG A 250 91.50 31.97 18.25
C ARG A 250 90.57 33.19 18.16
N LYS A 251 91.13 34.32 17.73
CA LYS A 251 90.40 35.57 17.47
C LYS A 251 89.53 35.44 16.22
N GLY A 252 88.27 35.84 16.34
CA GLY A 252 87.40 36.26 15.24
C GLY A 252 86.45 37.33 15.77
N GLN A 253 86.71 38.59 15.40
CA GLN A 253 85.75 39.72 15.45
C GLN A 253 84.51 39.35 14.63
N SER A 254 83.30 39.87 14.76
CA SER A 254 82.60 40.86 15.59
C SER A 254 81.35 41.21 14.74
N LYS A 255 80.26 41.66 15.38
CA LYS A 255 79.04 42.26 14.81
C LYS A 255 78.03 41.25 14.23
N VAL A 256 76.71 41.36 14.41
CA VAL A 256 75.79 42.38 14.97
C VAL A 256 74.44 41.65 15.19
N LYS A 257 73.79 41.77 16.37
CA LYS A 257 72.51 42.48 16.63
C LYS A 257 71.40 42.18 15.59
N GLU A 258 70.29 41.53 16.00
CA GLU A 258 69.03 42.18 16.46
C GLU A 258 68.37 42.86 15.26
N GLU A 259 67.16 42.54 14.79
CA GLU A 259 65.87 42.22 15.40
C GLU A 259 65.00 41.76 14.21
N ASP A 260 63.91 41.00 14.39
CA ASP A 260 62.67 41.47 13.77
C ASP A 260 61.41 40.89 14.41
N HIS A 261 60.51 41.84 14.54
CA HIS A 261 59.34 41.88 15.37
C HIS A 261 58.15 41.26 14.62
N VAL A 262 57.28 40.65 15.41
CA VAL A 262 55.92 40.23 15.05
C VAL A 262 55.10 41.45 14.61
N GLU A 263 54.30 41.34 13.56
CA GLU A 263 53.10 42.17 13.44
C GLU A 263 51.93 41.44 12.77
N TYR A 264 50.85 41.33 13.53
CA TYR A 264 49.50 40.90 13.15
C TYR A 264 48.69 42.14 12.78
N VAL A 265 47.80 42.08 11.78
CA VAL A 265 46.44 42.68 11.84
C VAL A 265 45.54 42.15 10.67
N PRO A 266 44.19 42.26 10.71
CA PRO A 266 43.30 41.10 10.74
C PRO A 266 42.06 41.22 9.81
N VAL A 267 41.02 40.42 10.10
CA VAL A 267 39.57 40.64 9.82
C VAL A 267 39.17 40.19 8.40
N THR A 268 38.09 39.43 8.14
CA THR A 268 36.72 39.54 8.65
C THR A 268 35.93 38.24 8.36
N MET A 269 35.05 37.82 9.27
CA MET A 269 34.06 36.78 9.01
C MET A 269 32.85 37.32 8.22
N ARG A 270 32.28 36.49 7.33
CA ARG A 270 30.88 36.55 6.94
C ARG A 270 30.23 35.19 7.11
N LYS A 271 29.25 35.13 8.01
CA LYS A 271 28.29 34.05 8.17
C LYS A 271 27.31 34.04 7.00
N LEU A 272 27.02 32.86 6.48
CA LEU A 272 25.75 32.46 5.90
C LEU A 272 25.35 31.15 6.58
#